data_AF-A0A2R6RS98-F1
#
_entry.id   AF-A0A2R6RS98-F1
#
_cell.length_a   1.000
_cell.length_b   1.000
_cell.length_c   1.000
_cell.angle_alpha   90.00
_cell.angle_beta   90.00
_cell.angle_gamma   90.00
#
_symmetry.space_group_name_H-M   'P 1'
#
loop_
_entity.id
_entity.type
_entity.pdbx_description
1 polymer ?
#
loop_
_entity_poly.entity_id
_entity_poly.type
_entity_poly.pdbx_seq_one_letter_code
_entity_poly.pdbx_strand_id
1 'polypeptide(L)'
;MSRRYHVGGKVVESVDLLRKRHWSWRLDVWPFAILYVAWIVAILPSFDFGDAVIVLGAIAIFHILAFLFTVWSVGFRCFVQYSKVNDIHQADACEITPAKFCGSKEVVPLHFQKSTGSSSPIEEEVYFDFRKQRFIYSKERETFCKQPYPSKEAFSYYLKSTGHGSEAKVVAATEKWGRNAFEYPQPTFQKLMKEHCMEPFFVFQVFCVGLWCLDEYWYYSLFTLFMLFMFESTMAKSRLKTLTELRRVRVDGQTLMVHRCGKWVKLSGMDLLPGDV
;
A
#
# COMPACT_ATOMS: atom_id res chain seq x y z
N MET A 1 17.32 4.77 -18.91
CA MET A 1 17.32 3.71 -17.88
C MET A 1 17.10 4.37 -16.52
N SER A 2 16.16 3.87 -15.72
CA SER A 2 15.90 4.41 -14.38
C SER A 2 16.91 3.87 -13.37
N ARG A 3 17.36 4.69 -12.41
CA ARG A 3 18.21 4.28 -11.29
C ARG A 3 17.41 3.36 -10.37
N ARG A 4 17.96 2.17 -10.09
CA ARG A 4 17.42 1.18 -9.16
C ARG A 4 18.31 1.10 -7.93
N TYR A 5 17.73 1.29 -6.75
CA TYR A 5 18.45 1.19 -5.49
C TYR A 5 18.44 -0.26 -5.01
N HIS A 6 19.61 -0.85 -4.81
CA HIS A 6 19.74 -2.20 -4.25
C HIS A 6 19.97 -2.05 -2.74
N VAL A 7 19.02 -2.55 -1.96
CA VAL A 7 19.03 -2.43 -0.49
C VAL A 7 19.79 -3.61 0.14
N GLY A 8 19.84 -4.76 -0.55
CA GLY A 8 20.57 -5.95 -0.08
C GLY A 8 20.10 -6.47 1.28
N GLY A 9 18.88 -6.14 1.69
CA GLY A 9 18.32 -6.49 2.99
C GLY A 9 17.59 -7.83 2.97
N LYS A 10 17.37 -8.42 4.15
CA LYS A 10 16.59 -9.66 4.30
C LYS A 10 15.12 -9.53 3.86
N VAL A 11 14.60 -8.31 3.79
CA VAL A 11 13.18 -8.01 3.51
C VAL A 11 12.98 -7.32 2.17
N VAL A 12 13.87 -6.40 1.81
CA VAL A 12 13.81 -5.60 0.58
C VAL A 12 15.06 -5.87 -0.25
N GLU A 13 14.86 -6.27 -1.50
CA GLU A 13 15.93 -6.50 -2.47
C GLU A 13 16.27 -5.21 -3.22
N SER A 14 15.25 -4.59 -3.82
CA SER A 14 15.43 -3.35 -4.59
C SER A 14 14.24 -2.39 -4.52
N VAL A 15 14.53 -1.12 -4.78
CA VAL A 15 13.59 0.00 -4.78
C VAL A 15 13.73 0.78 -6.08
N ASP A 16 12.64 0.92 -6.83
CA ASP A 16 12.54 1.76 -8.03
C ASP A 16 11.71 3.02 -7.69
N LEU A 17 12.22 4.21 -8.02
CA LEU A 17 11.50 5.46 -7.78
C LEU A 17 10.44 5.73 -8.85
N LEU A 18 9.28 6.22 -8.42
CA LEU A 18 8.12 6.46 -9.25
C LEU A 18 7.56 7.87 -9.05
N ARG A 19 7.24 8.54 -10.16
CA ARG A 19 6.41 9.74 -10.19
C ARG A 19 5.03 9.39 -10.71
N LYS A 20 3.98 9.91 -10.08
CA LYS A 20 2.60 9.71 -10.55
C LYS A 20 2.40 10.43 -11.88
N ARG A 21 1.80 9.76 -12.85
CA ARG A 21 1.36 10.44 -14.08
C ARG A 21 0.15 11.32 -13.77
N HIS A 22 0.09 12.47 -14.43
CA HIS A 22 -1.09 13.31 -14.42
C HIS A 22 -2.31 12.50 -14.91
N TRP A 23 -3.48 12.73 -14.33
CA TRP A 23 -4.70 11.94 -14.59
C TRP A 23 -5.01 11.79 -16.09
N SER A 24 -4.87 12.88 -16.86
CA SER A 24 -5.13 12.90 -18.31
C SER A 24 -4.14 12.06 -19.13
N TRP A 25 -2.94 11.81 -18.62
CA TRP A 25 -1.88 11.08 -19.32
C TRP A 25 -1.73 9.64 -18.86
N ARG A 26 -2.67 9.15 -18.03
CA ARG A 26 -2.68 7.75 -17.64
C ARG A 26 -3.16 6.90 -18.81
N LEU A 27 -2.51 5.74 -18.97
CA LEU A 27 -2.76 4.86 -20.11
C LEU A 27 -4.11 4.12 -20.02
N ASP A 28 -4.77 4.15 -18.86
CA ASP A 28 -6.14 3.69 -18.65
C ASP A 28 -7.19 4.74 -19.01
N VAL A 29 -6.82 6.01 -19.23
CA VAL A 29 -7.78 7.09 -19.52
C VAL A 29 -7.69 7.55 -20.96
N TRP A 30 -6.52 8.02 -21.40
CA TRP A 30 -6.37 8.68 -22.70
C TRP A 30 -6.64 7.76 -23.91
N PRO A 31 -6.04 6.56 -24.00
CA PRO A 31 -6.32 5.64 -25.10
C PRO A 31 -7.79 5.25 -25.19
N PHE A 32 -8.44 5.04 -24.05
CA PHE A 32 -9.86 4.70 -24.01
C PHE A 32 -10.76 5.88 -24.38
N ALA A 33 -10.40 7.11 -23.99
CA ALA A 33 -11.10 8.31 -24.45
C ALA A 33 -11.08 8.41 -25.99
N ILE A 34 -9.94 8.12 -26.63
CA ILE A 34 -9.84 8.06 -28.09
C ILE A 34 -10.75 6.97 -28.66
N LEU A 35 -10.76 5.77 -28.07
CA LEU A 35 -11.62 4.67 -28.52
C LEU A 35 -13.11 5.03 -28.43
N TYR A 36 -13.55 5.67 -27.35
CA TYR A 36 -14.94 6.12 -27.22
C TYR A 36 -15.29 7.23 -28.22
N VAL A 37 -14.39 8.19 -28.46
CA VAL A 37 -14.60 9.23 -29.48
C VAL A 37 -14.66 8.61 -30.88
N ALA A 38 -13.76 7.67 -31.20
CA ALA A 38 -13.78 6.94 -32.47
C ALA A 38 -15.08 6.15 -32.65
N TRP A 39 -15.61 5.56 -31.57
CA TRP A 39 -16.91 4.90 -31.60
C TRP A 39 -18.04 5.87 -31.97
N ILE A 40 -18.09 7.05 -31.34
CA ILE A 40 -19.12 8.06 -31.63
C ILE A 40 -19.01 8.58 -33.08
N VAL A 41 -17.79 8.86 -33.54
CA VAL A 41 -17.57 9.57 -34.81
C VAL A 41 -17.58 8.63 -36.01
N ALA A 42 -17.07 7.41 -35.89
CA ALA A 42 -16.90 6.50 -37.01
C ALA A 42 -17.88 5.33 -36.99
N ILE A 43 -18.09 4.70 -35.83
CA ILE A 43 -18.89 3.46 -35.74
C ILE A 43 -20.38 3.77 -35.70
N LEU A 44 -20.80 4.69 -34.83
CA LEU A 44 -22.20 5.06 -34.66
C LEU A 44 -22.90 5.51 -35.95
N PRO A 45 -22.28 6.31 -36.85
CA PRO A 45 -22.94 6.68 -38.12
C PRO A 45 -22.80 5.64 -39.23
N SER A 46 -21.89 4.67 -39.12
CA SER A 46 -21.60 3.72 -40.21
C SER A 46 -22.24 2.33 -40.02
N PHE A 47 -22.61 1.97 -38.80
CA PHE A 47 -23.18 0.68 -38.44
C PHE A 47 -24.65 0.79 -38.01
N ASP A 48 -25.38 -0.31 -38.12
CA ASP A 48 -26.69 -0.44 -37.49
C ASP A 48 -26.57 -0.29 -35.97
N PHE A 49 -27.64 0.21 -35.34
CA PHE A 49 -27.64 0.51 -33.91
C PHE A 49 -27.24 -0.70 -33.04
N GLY A 50 -27.69 -1.90 -33.40
CA GLY A 50 -27.34 -3.14 -32.70
C GLY A 50 -25.84 -3.44 -32.72
N ASP A 51 -25.24 -3.40 -33.91
CA ASP A 51 -23.81 -3.64 -34.10
C ASP A 51 -22.96 -2.58 -33.42
N ALA A 52 -23.39 -1.31 -33.48
CA ALA A 52 -22.73 -0.22 -32.77
C ALA A 52 -22.72 -0.47 -31.24
N VAL A 53 -23.82 -0.94 -30.66
CA VAL A 53 -23.89 -1.28 -29.22
C VAL A 53 -22.98 -2.45 -28.86
N ILE A 54 -22.87 -3.47 -29.73
CA ILE A 54 -21.94 -4.60 -29.51
C ILE A 54 -20.49 -4.10 -29.43
N VAL A 55 -20.09 -3.22 -30.36
CA VAL A 55 -18.73 -2.65 -30.35
C VAL A 55 -18.49 -1.79 -29.10
N LEU A 56 -19.49 -1.02 -28.66
CA LEU A 56 -19.39 -0.27 -27.41
C LEU A 56 -19.18 -1.19 -26.20
N GLY A 57 -19.93 -2.29 -26.14
CA GLY A 57 -19.80 -3.32 -25.11
C GLY A 57 -18.39 -3.92 -25.09
N ALA A 58 -17.82 -4.24 -26.25
CA ALA A 58 -16.45 -4.75 -26.36
C ALA A 58 -15.41 -3.73 -25.86
N ILE A 59 -15.54 -2.45 -26.23
CA ILE A 59 -14.66 -1.37 -25.72
C ILE A 59 -14.77 -1.24 -24.20
N ALA A 60 -15.99 -1.28 -23.66
CA ALA A 60 -16.23 -1.19 -22.23
C ALA A 60 -15.63 -2.40 -21.47
N ILE A 61 -15.80 -3.62 -21.96
CA ILE A 61 -15.20 -4.83 -21.37
C ILE A 61 -13.67 -4.72 -21.38
N PHE A 62 -13.08 -4.30 -22.50
CA PHE A 62 -11.63 -4.12 -22.61
C PHE A 62 -11.11 -3.05 -21.63
N HIS A 63 -11.85 -1.97 -21.44
CA HIS A 63 -11.54 -0.92 -20.48
C HIS A 63 -11.60 -1.42 -19.03
N ILE A 64 -12.66 -2.15 -18.67
CA ILE A 64 -12.80 -2.76 -17.34
C ILE A 64 -11.66 -3.75 -17.09
N LEU A 65 -11.31 -4.58 -18.08
CA LEU A 65 -10.22 -5.54 -17.96
C LEU A 65 -8.85 -4.85 -17.77
N ALA A 66 -8.59 -3.79 -18.54
CA ALA A 66 -7.38 -2.98 -18.36
C ALA A 66 -7.30 -2.38 -16.95
N PHE A 67 -8.41 -1.86 -16.43
CA PHE A 67 -8.49 -1.38 -15.04
C PHE A 67 -8.23 -2.49 -14.03
N LEU A 68 -8.88 -3.65 -14.15
CA LEU A 68 -8.66 -4.80 -13.25
C LEU A 68 -7.22 -5.30 -13.28
N PHE A 69 -6.56 -5.27 -14.43
CA PHE A 69 -5.16 -5.65 -14.55
C PHE A 69 -4.23 -4.70 -13.79
N THR A 70 -4.62 -3.43 -13.59
CA THR A 70 -3.89 -2.51 -12.68
C THR A 70 -4.05 -2.89 -11.20
N VAL A 71 -5.08 -3.64 -10.84
CA VAL A 71 -5.29 -4.16 -9.48
C VAL A 71 -4.52 -5.47 -9.29
N TRP A 72 -4.54 -6.35 -10.29
CA TRP A 72 -3.91 -7.69 -10.21
C TRP A 72 -2.39 -7.66 -10.35
N SER A 73 -1.84 -6.73 -11.12
CA SER A 73 -0.40 -6.65 -11.38
C SER A 73 0.17 -5.29 -11.00
N VAL A 74 1.05 -5.30 -9.99
CA VAL A 74 1.78 -4.10 -9.57
C VAL A 74 2.67 -3.58 -10.70
N GLY A 75 3.31 -4.46 -11.47
CA GLY A 75 4.13 -4.05 -12.60
C GLY A 75 3.32 -3.33 -13.68
N PHE A 76 2.12 -3.84 -13.99
CA PHE A 76 1.22 -3.16 -14.93
C PHE A 76 0.68 -1.85 -14.38
N ARG A 77 0.33 -1.81 -13.09
CA ARG A 77 -0.04 -0.57 -12.41
C ARG A 77 1.06 0.49 -12.51
N CYS A 78 2.32 0.11 -12.29
CA CYS A 78 3.47 0.98 -12.46
C CYS A 78 3.56 1.50 -13.91
N PHE A 79 3.36 0.64 -14.90
CA PHE A 79 3.39 1.02 -16.31
C PHE A 79 2.28 2.02 -16.69
N VAL A 80 1.06 1.81 -16.20
CA VAL A 80 -0.13 2.62 -16.54
C VAL A 80 -0.16 3.95 -15.79
N GLN A 81 0.08 3.93 -14.46
CA GLN A 81 -0.18 5.06 -13.57
C GLN A 81 1.08 5.86 -13.21
N TYR A 82 2.28 5.32 -13.45
CA TYR A 82 3.53 5.90 -12.99
C TYR A 82 4.58 6.02 -14.11
N SER A 83 5.57 6.87 -13.85
CA SER A 83 6.78 6.99 -14.67
C SER A 83 7.98 6.81 -13.75
N LYS A 84 8.97 6.03 -14.19
CA LYS A 84 10.19 5.83 -13.40
C LYS A 84 11.06 7.08 -13.44
N VAL A 85 11.61 7.48 -12.29
CA VAL A 85 12.45 8.67 -12.14
C VAL A 85 13.81 8.31 -11.53
N ASN A 86 14.83 9.10 -11.84
CA ASN A 86 16.18 8.92 -11.29
C ASN A 86 16.42 9.71 -10.02
N ASP A 87 15.75 10.86 -9.93
CA ASP A 87 15.88 11.82 -8.84
C ASP A 87 14.86 11.51 -7.75
N ILE A 88 15.34 11.44 -6.51
CA ILE A 88 14.54 11.15 -5.32
C ILE A 88 13.54 12.27 -5.09
N HIS A 89 13.92 13.53 -5.30
CA HIS A 89 13.07 14.69 -5.03
C HIS A 89 11.89 14.82 -6.02
N GLN A 90 11.95 14.12 -7.15
CA GLN A 90 10.87 14.10 -8.13
C GLN A 90 9.89 12.93 -7.93
N ALA A 91 10.21 12.01 -7.02
CA ALA A 91 9.45 10.80 -6.78
C ALA A 91 8.35 11.02 -5.74
N ASP A 92 7.15 10.53 -6.03
CA ASP A 92 6.00 10.56 -5.11
C ASP A 92 5.81 9.20 -4.41
N ALA A 93 6.36 8.15 -5.01
CA ALA A 93 6.18 6.77 -4.59
C ALA A 93 7.40 5.94 -5.00
N CYS A 94 7.50 4.73 -4.47
CA CYS A 94 8.47 3.76 -4.92
C CYS A 94 7.85 2.37 -5.09
N GLU A 95 8.30 1.65 -6.12
CA GLU A 95 8.03 0.22 -6.30
C GLU A 95 9.07 -0.55 -5.50
N ILE A 96 8.61 -1.37 -4.57
CA ILE A 96 9.45 -2.21 -3.74
C ILE A 96 9.42 -3.62 -4.29
N THR A 97 10.59 -4.15 -4.58
CA THR A 97 10.78 -5.57 -4.84
C THR A 97 11.27 -6.22 -3.54
N PRO A 98 10.42 -7.04 -2.88
CA PRO A 98 10.84 -7.75 -1.68
C PRO A 98 11.91 -8.79 -2.00
N ALA A 99 12.67 -9.18 -0.98
CA ALA A 99 13.59 -10.31 -1.10
C ALA A 99 12.85 -11.62 -1.45
N LYS A 100 13.58 -12.60 -1.98
CA LYS A 100 13.02 -13.92 -2.32
C LYS A 100 12.24 -14.50 -1.13
N PHE A 101 11.06 -15.04 -1.42
CA PHE A 101 10.12 -15.61 -0.45
C PHE A 101 9.55 -14.63 0.59
N CYS A 102 9.80 -13.33 0.45
CA CYS A 102 9.21 -12.30 1.30
C CYS A 102 7.96 -11.67 0.65
N GLY A 103 7.11 -12.46 -0.01
CA GLY A 103 5.85 -12.01 -0.60
C GLY A 103 5.97 -11.22 -1.91
N SER A 104 4.97 -10.42 -2.25
CA SER A 104 4.82 -9.74 -3.55
C SER A 104 5.32 -8.30 -3.55
N LYS A 105 5.56 -7.78 -4.76
CA LYS A 105 5.87 -6.38 -5.03
C LYS A 105 4.74 -5.47 -4.54
N GLU A 106 5.10 -4.25 -4.15
CA GLU A 106 4.15 -3.24 -3.68
C GLU A 106 4.63 -1.85 -4.08
N VAL A 107 3.68 -0.94 -4.34
CA VAL A 107 3.97 0.49 -4.51
C VAL A 107 3.60 1.20 -3.23
N VAL A 108 4.58 1.85 -2.61
CA VAL A 108 4.38 2.61 -1.36
C VAL A 108 4.66 4.11 -1.59
N PRO A 109 3.99 5.00 -0.85
CA PRO A 109 4.30 6.43 -0.91
C PRO A 109 5.71 6.71 -0.36
N LEU A 110 6.38 7.68 -0.97
CA LEU A 110 7.64 8.22 -0.47
C LEU A 110 7.34 9.45 0.40
N HIS A 111 7.95 9.53 1.58
CA HIS A 111 7.74 10.60 2.53
C HIS A 111 9.02 11.43 2.68
N PHE A 112 8.84 12.74 2.82
CA PHE A 112 9.89 13.71 3.05
C PHE A 112 9.62 14.38 4.39
N GLN A 113 10.51 14.22 5.35
CA GLN A 113 10.41 14.82 6.67
C GLN A 113 11.59 15.76 6.90
N LYS A 114 11.30 16.99 7.32
CA LYS A 114 12.33 17.93 7.75
C LYS A 114 12.69 17.62 9.20
N SER A 115 13.91 17.17 9.44
CA SER A 115 14.38 16.91 10.80
C SER A 115 14.62 18.23 11.53
N THR A 116 13.89 18.48 12.63
CA THR A 116 14.08 19.66 13.49
C THR A 116 14.98 19.26 14.66
N GLY A 117 16.21 18.81 14.35
CA GLY A 117 17.22 18.45 15.35
C GLY A 117 18.20 19.59 15.59
N SER A 118 18.24 20.12 16.82
CA SER A 118 19.16 21.15 17.28
C SER A 118 20.62 20.84 16.89
N SER A 119 21.29 21.80 16.23
CA SER A 119 22.74 21.92 15.94
C SER A 119 23.32 21.41 14.59
N SER A 120 22.54 20.78 13.70
CA SER A 120 22.96 20.46 12.32
C SER A 120 22.08 21.17 11.29
N PRO A 121 22.56 21.41 10.05
CA PRO A 121 21.72 22.00 8.99
C PRO A 121 20.44 21.18 8.80
N ILE A 122 19.36 21.84 8.35
CA ILE A 122 18.06 21.22 8.07
C ILE A 122 18.26 20.11 7.04
N GLU A 123 18.38 18.87 7.50
CA GLU A 123 18.44 17.72 6.62
C GLU A 123 17.03 17.18 6.41
N GLU A 124 16.62 17.13 5.14
CA GLU A 124 15.44 16.40 4.72
C GLU A 124 15.74 14.90 4.76
N GLU A 125 15.03 14.19 5.62
CA GLU A 125 15.05 12.74 5.70
C GLU A 125 13.98 12.19 4.76
N VAL A 126 14.41 11.37 3.79
CA VAL A 126 13.52 10.68 2.87
C VAL A 126 13.33 9.26 3.35
N TYR A 127 12.08 8.85 3.53
CA TYR A 127 11.77 7.51 4.01
C TYR A 127 10.51 6.93 3.36
N PHE A 128 10.38 5.62 3.47
CA PHE A 128 9.13 4.92 3.18
C PHE A 128 8.91 3.81 4.21
N ASP A 129 7.66 3.44 4.41
CA ASP A 129 7.29 2.35 5.30
C ASP A 129 6.85 1.14 4.46
N PHE A 130 7.56 0.03 4.59
CA PHE A 130 7.21 -1.24 3.94
C PHE A 130 6.95 -2.30 4.98
N ARG A 131 5.71 -2.83 5.00
CA ARG A 131 5.27 -3.84 5.97
C ARG A 131 5.60 -3.49 7.42
N LYS A 132 5.28 -2.25 7.80
CA LYS A 132 5.53 -1.68 9.13
C LYS A 132 7.02 -1.60 9.51
N GLN A 133 7.93 -1.65 8.54
CA GLN A 133 9.35 -1.36 8.73
C GLN A 133 9.71 -0.08 7.97
N ARG A 134 10.33 0.87 8.67
CA ARG A 134 10.81 2.11 8.07
C ARG A 134 12.16 1.93 7.40
N PHE A 135 12.27 2.41 6.18
CA PHE A 135 13.51 2.49 5.42
C PHE A 135 13.81 3.95 5.13
N ILE A 136 15.03 4.37 5.44
CA ILE A 136 15.51 5.75 5.31
C ILE A 136 16.57 5.81 4.21
N TYR A 137 16.64 6.92 3.48
CA TYR A 137 17.67 7.14 2.49
C TYR A 137 18.96 7.63 3.13
N SER A 138 20.07 6.93 2.92
CA SER A 138 21.40 7.34 3.37
C SER A 138 22.17 7.97 2.21
N LYS A 139 22.50 9.26 2.33
CA LYS A 139 23.31 10.00 1.34
C LYS A 139 24.71 9.39 1.19
N GLU A 140 25.32 8.98 2.30
CA GLU A 140 26.66 8.38 2.33
C GLU A 140 26.77 7.09 1.51
N ARG A 141 25.73 6.26 1.57
CA ARG A 141 25.69 4.95 0.89
C ARG A 141 24.93 5.01 -0.44
N GLU A 142 24.39 6.18 -0.78
CA GLU A 142 23.48 6.43 -1.91
C GLU A 142 22.37 5.37 -2.06
N THR A 143 21.86 4.83 -0.94
CA THR A 143 20.87 3.76 -0.95
C THR A 143 19.94 3.83 0.27
N PHE A 144 18.82 3.12 0.20
CA PHE A 144 17.91 2.96 1.34
C PHE A 144 18.44 1.91 2.30
N CYS A 145 18.34 2.21 3.60
CA CYS A 145 18.67 1.28 4.67
C CYS A 145 17.53 1.21 5.67
N LYS A 146 17.38 0.05 6.32
CA LYS A 146 16.43 -0.09 7.43
C LYS A 146 16.81 0.88 8.52
N GLN A 147 15.82 1.56 9.09
CA GLN A 147 16.05 2.48 10.21
C GLN A 147 16.84 1.78 11.32
N PRO A 148 17.96 2.37 11.76
CA PRO A 148 18.80 1.76 12.78
C PRO A 148 18.14 1.85 14.16
N TYR A 149 18.30 0.76 14.93
CA TYR A 149 17.92 0.68 16.33
C TYR A 149 19.17 0.40 17.15
N PRO A 150 19.28 0.95 18.37
CA PRO A 150 20.43 0.73 19.26
C PRO A 150 20.35 -0.67 19.88
N SER A 151 20.58 -1.71 19.07
CA SER A 151 20.51 -3.12 19.47
C SER A 151 21.81 -3.88 19.23
N LYS A 152 22.79 -3.26 18.56
CA LYS A 152 24.06 -3.88 18.17
C LYS A 152 25.29 -3.12 18.70
N GLU A 153 25.08 -2.21 19.64
CA GLU A 153 26.17 -1.48 20.29
C GLU A 153 26.94 -2.37 21.26
N ALA A 154 28.14 -1.93 21.65
CA ALA A 154 28.95 -2.63 22.66
C ALA A 154 28.32 -2.57 24.06
N PHE A 155 28.61 -3.55 24.93
CA PHE A 155 28.08 -3.58 26.31
C PHE A 155 28.37 -2.28 27.10
N SER A 156 29.52 -1.66 26.87
CA SER A 156 29.91 -0.40 27.52
C SER A 156 28.99 0.77 27.18
N TYR A 157 28.34 0.75 26.01
CA TYR A 157 27.33 1.74 25.62
C TYR A 157 26.09 1.60 26.51
N TYR A 158 25.56 0.38 26.65
CA TYR A 158 24.35 0.14 27.44
C TYR A 158 24.58 0.37 28.94
N LEU A 159 25.77 0.04 29.47
CA LEU A 159 26.09 0.27 30.88
C LEU A 159 26.09 1.75 31.27
N LYS A 160 26.35 2.65 30.30
CA LYS A 160 26.33 4.11 30.49
C LYS A 160 24.94 4.72 30.25
N SER A 161 23.96 3.92 29.82
CA SER A 161 22.61 4.42 29.56
C SER A 161 21.91 4.77 30.87
N THR A 162 21.39 5.99 30.96
CA THR A 162 20.60 6.48 32.10
C THR A 162 19.16 6.81 31.70
N GLY A 163 18.72 6.29 30.54
CA GLY A 163 17.45 6.64 29.92
C GLY A 163 17.52 7.96 29.15
N HIS A 164 16.36 8.49 28.76
CA HIS A 164 16.28 9.79 28.11
C HIS A 164 16.37 10.92 29.14
N GLY A 165 17.54 11.57 29.24
CA GLY A 165 17.81 12.60 30.25
C GLY A 165 17.09 13.94 30.09
N SER A 166 16.42 14.20 28.96
CA SER A 166 15.65 15.43 28.74
C SER A 166 14.42 15.19 27.86
N GLU A 167 13.39 16.01 28.02
CA GLU A 167 12.16 15.90 27.23
C GLU A 167 12.42 16.06 25.72
N ALA A 168 13.35 16.96 25.35
CA ALA A 168 13.77 17.13 23.97
C ALA A 168 14.33 15.84 23.35
N LYS A 169 15.07 15.04 24.13
CA LYS A 169 15.57 13.73 23.68
C LYS A 169 14.45 12.70 23.54
N VAL A 170 13.43 12.76 24.41
CA VAL A 170 12.23 11.92 24.31
C VAL A 170 11.46 12.25 23.04
N VAL A 171 11.22 13.54 22.76
CA VAL A 171 10.54 13.99 21.55
C VAL A 171 11.30 13.56 20.30
N ALA A 172 12.62 13.82 20.24
CA ALA A 172 13.44 13.39 19.11
C ALA A 172 13.44 11.86 18.92
N ALA A 173 13.48 11.08 20.00
CA ALA A 173 13.37 9.62 19.95
C ALA A 173 11.98 9.16 19.47
N THR A 174 10.93 9.85 19.90
CA THR A 174 9.54 9.56 19.50
C THR A 174 9.32 9.86 18.03
N GLU A 175 9.82 10.99 17.52
CA GLU A 175 9.76 11.32 16.09
C GLU A 175 10.55 10.31 15.24
N LYS A 176 11.70 9.87 15.75
CA LYS A 176 12.55 8.89 15.06
C LYS A 176 11.90 7.51 15.02
N TRP A 177 11.64 6.88 16.17
CA TRP A 177 11.22 5.48 16.24
C TRP A 177 9.71 5.25 16.27
N GLY A 178 8.92 6.29 16.54
CA GLY A 178 7.48 6.18 16.72
C GLY A 178 7.10 5.49 18.04
N ARG A 179 5.80 5.34 18.24
CA ARG A 179 5.24 4.69 19.44
C ARG A 179 5.39 3.17 19.36
N ASN A 180 5.55 2.52 20.51
CA ASN A 180 5.56 1.06 20.65
C ASN A 180 4.13 0.48 20.58
N ALA A 181 3.42 0.76 19.49
CA ALA A 181 2.05 0.36 19.31
C ALA A 181 1.94 -0.68 18.18
N PHE A 182 1.52 -1.90 18.51
CA PHE A 182 1.17 -2.90 17.51
C PHE A 182 -0.25 -2.66 16.97
N GLU A 183 -0.38 -1.80 15.96
CA GLU A 183 -1.66 -1.52 15.33
C GLU A 183 -1.92 -2.45 14.14
N TYR A 184 -2.82 -3.42 14.33
CA TYR A 184 -3.38 -4.21 13.24
C TYR A 184 -4.57 -3.46 12.63
N PRO A 185 -4.50 -2.96 11.38
CA PRO A 185 -5.63 -2.28 10.75
C PRO A 185 -6.79 -3.26 10.57
N GLN A 186 -8.00 -2.90 11.02
CA GLN A 186 -9.17 -3.74 10.74
C GLN A 186 -9.58 -3.49 9.30
N PRO A 187 -9.66 -4.52 8.44
CA PRO A 187 -10.37 -4.33 7.20
C PRO A 187 -11.85 -4.10 7.52
N THR A 188 -12.43 -3.06 6.94
CA THR A 188 -13.89 -2.87 6.94
C THR A 188 -14.53 -3.94 6.05
N PHE A 189 -15.79 -4.31 6.32
CA PHE A 189 -16.56 -5.21 5.45
C PHE A 189 -16.51 -4.78 3.98
N GLN A 190 -16.69 -3.48 3.70
CA GLN A 190 -16.66 -2.94 2.33
C GLN A 190 -15.31 -3.15 1.64
N LYS A 191 -14.19 -2.93 2.36
CA LYS A 191 -12.85 -3.18 1.83
C LYS A 191 -12.65 -4.66 1.50
N LEU A 192 -13.10 -5.56 2.38
CA LEU A 192 -13.00 -7.00 2.19
C LEU A 192 -13.87 -7.46 1.00
N MET A 193 -15.11 -6.97 0.93
CA MET A 193 -16.02 -7.26 -0.17
C MET A 193 -15.47 -6.77 -1.51
N LYS A 194 -14.87 -5.57 -1.52
CA LYS A 194 -14.19 -5.03 -2.70
C LYS A 194 -13.02 -5.91 -3.14
N GLU A 195 -12.21 -6.39 -2.20
CA GLU A 195 -11.11 -7.33 -2.50
C GLU A 195 -11.66 -8.60 -3.15
N HIS A 196 -12.69 -9.22 -2.59
CA HIS A 196 -13.35 -10.42 -3.13
C HIS A 196 -13.97 -10.17 -4.52
N CYS A 197 -14.72 -9.08 -4.70
CA CYS A 197 -15.34 -8.77 -6.00
C CYS A 197 -14.33 -8.42 -7.10
N MET A 198 -13.11 -8.03 -6.73
CA MET A 198 -12.02 -7.79 -7.66
C MET A 198 -11.19 -9.05 -7.94
N GLU A 199 -11.48 -10.18 -7.30
CA GLU A 199 -10.77 -11.43 -7.61
C GLU A 199 -11.10 -11.89 -9.04
N PRO A 200 -10.09 -12.38 -9.81
CA PRO A 200 -10.31 -12.82 -11.19
C PRO A 200 -11.43 -13.84 -11.34
N PHE A 201 -11.58 -14.74 -10.35
CA PHE A 201 -12.61 -15.76 -10.34
C PHE A 201 -14.01 -15.15 -10.26
N PHE A 202 -14.26 -14.25 -9.30
CA PHE A 202 -15.56 -13.59 -9.14
C PHE A 202 -15.93 -12.78 -10.39
N VAL A 203 -14.98 -12.01 -10.93
CA VAL A 203 -15.20 -11.22 -12.15
C VAL A 203 -15.59 -12.13 -13.31
N PHE A 204 -14.91 -13.27 -13.48
CA PHE A 204 -15.24 -14.24 -14.51
C PHE A 204 -16.64 -14.84 -14.32
N GLN A 205 -17.03 -15.17 -13.09
CA GLN A 205 -18.38 -15.68 -12.82
C GLN A 205 -19.47 -14.67 -13.17
N VAL A 206 -19.30 -13.40 -12.79
CA VAL A 206 -20.25 -12.33 -13.14
C VAL A 206 -20.32 -12.14 -14.65
N PHE A 207 -19.19 -12.20 -15.34
CA PHE A 207 -19.15 -12.14 -16.80
C PHE A 207 -19.92 -13.30 -17.43
N CYS A 208 -19.71 -14.53 -16.98
CA CYS A 208 -20.45 -15.70 -17.46
C CYS A 208 -21.97 -15.52 -17.23
N VAL A 209 -22.40 -15.17 -16.02
CA VAL A 209 -23.82 -14.93 -15.73
C VAL A 209 -24.39 -13.80 -16.59
N GLY A 210 -23.59 -12.77 -16.89
CA GLY A 210 -23.96 -11.70 -17.82
C GLY A 210 -24.21 -12.21 -19.25
N LEU A 211 -23.38 -13.14 -19.75
CA LEU A 211 -23.60 -13.77 -21.06
C LEU A 211 -24.90 -14.59 -21.09
N TRP A 212 -25.22 -15.34 -20.03
CA TRP A 212 -26.49 -16.07 -19.92
C TRP A 212 -27.72 -15.15 -19.84
N CYS A 213 -27.53 -13.92 -19.36
CA CYS A 213 -28.58 -12.90 -19.27
C CYS A 213 -28.91 -12.25 -20.62
N LEU A 214 -27.97 -12.25 -21.58
CA LEU A 214 -28.17 -11.68 -22.93
C LEU A 214 -28.99 -12.59 -23.86
N ASP A 215 -29.30 -13.81 -23.42
CA ASP A 215 -30.17 -14.75 -24.11
C ASP A 215 -31.56 -14.78 -23.44
N GLU A 216 -32.35 -15.86 -23.60
CA GLU A 216 -33.72 -15.96 -23.08
C GLU A 216 -33.84 -16.17 -21.55
N TYR A 217 -32.73 -16.45 -20.84
CA TYR A 217 -32.74 -16.86 -19.42
C TYR A 217 -32.46 -15.72 -18.41
N TRP A 218 -32.93 -14.51 -18.69
CA TRP A 218 -32.65 -13.34 -17.84
C TRP A 218 -33.12 -13.50 -16.38
N TYR A 219 -34.27 -14.13 -16.13
CA TYR A 219 -34.82 -14.32 -14.78
C TYR A 219 -33.94 -15.24 -13.92
N TYR A 220 -33.57 -16.41 -14.45
CA TYR A 220 -32.71 -17.36 -13.73
C TYR A 220 -31.29 -16.82 -13.56
N SER A 221 -30.79 -16.08 -14.54
CA SER A 221 -29.49 -15.43 -14.47
C SER A 221 -29.44 -14.37 -13.37
N LEU A 222 -30.50 -13.56 -13.23
CA LEU A 222 -30.58 -12.55 -12.17
C LEU A 222 -30.64 -13.18 -10.78
N PHE A 223 -31.39 -14.28 -10.61
CA PHE A 223 -31.42 -15.04 -9.36
C PHE A 223 -30.04 -15.63 -9.03
N THR A 224 -29.36 -16.24 -10.01
CA THR A 224 -28.01 -16.76 -9.84
C THR A 224 -27.02 -15.66 -9.43
N LEU A 225 -27.10 -14.48 -10.07
CA LEU A 225 -26.27 -13.33 -9.72
C LEU A 225 -26.48 -12.89 -8.27
N PHE A 226 -27.75 -12.81 -7.83
CA PHE A 226 -28.07 -12.48 -6.45
C PHE A 226 -27.52 -13.51 -5.46
N MET A 227 -27.69 -14.81 -5.75
CA MET A 227 -27.16 -15.89 -4.91
C MET A 227 -25.63 -15.82 -4.79
N LEU A 228 -24.94 -15.50 -5.88
CA LEU A 228 -23.49 -15.33 -5.92
C LEU A 228 -23.05 -14.17 -5.00
N PHE A 229 -23.69 -13.01 -5.09
CA PHE A 229 -23.40 -11.87 -4.19
C PHE A 229 -23.69 -12.19 -2.71
N MET A 230 -24.77 -12.91 -2.41
CA MET A 230 -25.11 -13.34 -1.05
C MET A 230 -24.07 -14.30 -0.48
N PHE A 231 -23.57 -15.22 -1.30
CA PHE A 231 -22.52 -16.16 -0.92
C PHE A 231 -21.21 -15.43 -0.57
N GLU A 232 -20.71 -14.56 -1.46
CA GLU A 232 -19.50 -13.77 -1.19
C GLU A 232 -19.65 -12.86 0.03
N SER A 233 -20.82 -12.24 0.19
CA SER A 233 -21.11 -11.41 1.37
C SER A 233 -21.01 -12.22 2.67
N THR A 234 -21.53 -13.45 2.66
CA THR A 234 -21.47 -14.36 3.81
C THR A 234 -20.05 -14.80 4.10
N MET A 235 -19.26 -15.12 3.06
CA MET A 235 -17.85 -15.45 3.19
C MET A 235 -17.03 -14.28 3.75
N ALA A 236 -17.19 -13.08 3.19
CA ALA A 236 -16.52 -11.87 3.67
C ALA A 236 -16.88 -11.56 5.12
N LYS A 237 -18.16 -11.71 5.50
CA LYS A 237 -18.61 -11.54 6.89
C LYS A 237 -18.00 -12.56 7.83
N SER A 238 -17.92 -13.83 7.41
CA SER A 238 -17.26 -14.90 8.18
C SER A 238 -15.79 -14.58 8.42
N ARG A 239 -15.06 -14.20 7.36
CA ARG A 239 -13.65 -13.79 7.44
C ARG A 239 -13.45 -12.58 8.36
N LEU A 240 -14.31 -11.57 8.26
CA LEU A 240 -14.25 -10.39 9.14
C LEU A 240 -14.48 -10.76 10.61
N LYS A 241 -15.42 -11.66 10.89
CA LYS A 241 -15.68 -12.17 12.24
C LYS A 241 -14.42 -12.83 12.81
N THR A 242 -13.80 -13.73 12.06
CA THR A 242 -12.56 -14.42 12.48
C THR A 242 -11.43 -13.43 12.79
N LEU A 243 -11.19 -12.43 11.93
CA LEU A 243 -10.18 -11.40 12.17
C LEU A 243 -10.48 -10.56 13.41
N THR A 244 -11.76 -10.32 13.69
CA THR A 244 -12.21 -9.56 14.87
C THR A 244 -11.97 -10.35 16.16
N GLU A 245 -12.24 -11.66 16.16
CA GLU A 245 -11.97 -12.53 17.30
C GLU A 245 -10.46 -12.64 17.58
N LEU A 246 -9.63 -12.82 16.55
CA LEU A 246 -8.17 -12.86 16.73
C LEU A 246 -7.60 -11.60 17.40
N ARG A 247 -8.22 -10.43 17.16
CA ARG A 247 -7.81 -9.19 17.82
C ARG A 247 -8.14 -9.16 19.30
N ARG A 248 -9.22 -9.79 19.75
CA ARG A 248 -9.61 -9.80 21.18
C ARG A 248 -8.56 -10.48 22.06
N VAL A 249 -7.69 -11.29 21.47
CA VAL A 249 -6.56 -11.96 22.16
C VAL A 249 -5.38 -10.99 22.41
N ARG A 250 -5.50 -9.70 22.09
CA ARG A 250 -4.46 -8.72 22.34
C ARG A 250 -4.30 -8.45 23.85
N VAL A 251 -3.07 -8.53 24.32
CA VAL A 251 -2.69 -8.16 25.69
C VAL A 251 -2.81 -6.64 25.86
N ASP A 252 -3.58 -6.20 26.84
CA ASP A 252 -3.72 -4.80 27.20
C ASP A 252 -2.37 -4.20 27.64
N GLY A 253 -2.17 -2.92 27.33
CA GLY A 253 -0.93 -2.21 27.64
C GLY A 253 -0.71 -2.13 29.15
N GLN A 254 0.29 -2.85 29.66
CA GLN A 254 0.70 -2.73 31.05
C GLN A 254 1.33 -1.36 31.31
N THR A 255 1.11 -0.83 32.52
CA THR A 255 1.81 0.37 32.99
C THR A 255 3.10 -0.06 33.67
N LEU A 256 4.21 0.54 33.27
CA LEU A 256 5.56 0.21 33.72
C LEU A 256 6.23 1.45 34.31
N MET A 257 7.21 1.24 35.18
CA MET A 257 8.06 2.30 35.71
C MET A 257 9.25 2.50 34.76
N VAL A 258 9.46 3.73 34.30
CA VAL A 258 10.52 4.08 33.34
C VAL A 258 11.30 5.28 33.87
N HIS A 259 12.62 5.28 33.70
CA HIS A 259 13.48 6.38 34.11
C HIS A 259 13.68 7.39 32.96
N ARG A 260 13.01 8.55 33.06
CA ARG A 260 13.12 9.67 32.11
C ARG A 260 13.37 10.97 32.84
N CYS A 261 14.15 11.88 32.24
CA CYS A 261 14.44 13.20 32.78
C CYS A 261 14.97 13.18 34.23
N GLY A 262 15.72 12.12 34.60
CA GLY A 262 16.28 11.93 35.94
C GLY A 262 15.28 11.52 37.02
N LYS A 263 14.07 11.07 36.65
CA LYS A 263 13.02 10.63 37.59
C LYS A 263 12.35 9.36 37.10
N TRP A 264 11.85 8.56 38.04
CA TRP A 264 11.02 7.40 37.74
C TRP A 264 9.57 7.84 37.50
N VAL A 265 9.02 7.49 36.33
CA VAL A 265 7.68 7.87 35.89
C VAL A 265 6.90 6.62 35.49
N LYS A 266 5.60 6.58 35.79
CA LYS A 266 4.70 5.53 35.30
C LYS A 266 4.29 5.85 33.87
N LEU A 267 4.56 4.92 32.95
CA LEU A 267 4.26 5.05 31.53
C LEU A 267 3.56 3.81 31.00
N SER A 268 2.74 3.98 29.97
CA SER A 268 2.18 2.83 29.25
C SER A 268 3.30 2.13 28.48
N GLY A 269 3.26 0.79 28.43
CA GLY A 269 4.18 0.01 27.58
C GLY A 269 4.14 0.41 26.10
N MET A 270 3.05 1.07 25.67
CA MET A 270 2.87 1.60 24.30
C MET A 270 3.71 2.85 24.00
N ASP A 271 4.18 3.54 25.05
CA ASP A 271 4.95 4.78 24.93
C ASP A 271 6.45 4.56 25.20
N LEU A 272 6.88 3.30 25.32
CA LEU A 272 8.27 2.92 25.43
C LEU A 272 9.04 3.23 24.14
N LEU A 273 10.28 3.69 24.32
CA LEU A 273 11.20 4.03 23.25
C LEU A 273 12.51 3.26 23.40
N PRO A 274 13.24 3.00 22.30
CA PRO A 274 14.57 2.42 22.38
C PRO A 274 15.51 3.30 23.23
N GLY A 275 16.04 2.74 24.32
CA GLY A 275 16.94 3.43 25.24
C GLY A 275 16.31 3.82 26.58
N ASP A 276 15.01 3.61 26.77
CA ASP A 276 14.37 3.67 28.09
C ASP A 276 14.97 2.62 29.06
N VAL A 277 14.98 2.97 30.35
CA VAL A 277 15.43 2.13 31.48
C VAL A 277 14.27 1.86 32.42
#